data_AF-A0A2T2UVA7-F1
#
_entry.id   AF-A0A2T2UVA7-F1
#
_cell.length_a   1.000
_cell.length_b   1.000
_cell.length_c   1.000
_cell.angle_alpha   90.00
_cell.angle_beta   90.00
_cell.angle_gamma   90.00
#
_symmetry.space_group_name_H-M   'P 1'
#
loop_
_entity.id
_entity.type
_entity.pdbx_description
1 polymer ?
#
loop_
_entity_poly.entity_id
_entity_poly.type
_entity_poly.pdbx_seq_one_letter_code
_entity_poly.pdbx_strand_id
1 'polypeptide(L)'
;MSNSESTESLKDVQETVSSVYHDLNNPLSIVSGNAQFLLEIGREKDLDDQFLSSAQDIQEAAQRMADSLHQLTRLKEELEDQV
;
A
#
# COMPACT_ATOMS: atom_id res chain seq x y z
N MET A 1 -27.53 25.57 2.82
CA MET A 1 -26.13 25.99 2.60
C MET A 1 -25.15 25.02 3.25
N SER A 2 -25.33 24.58 4.51
CA SER A 2 -24.40 23.65 5.20
C SER A 2 -24.22 22.25 4.58
N ASN A 3 -25.20 21.70 3.85
CA ASN A 3 -25.13 20.32 3.34
C ASN A 3 -24.26 20.17 2.08
N SER A 4 -24.02 21.26 1.35
CA SER A 4 -23.28 21.30 0.09
C SER A 4 -21.76 21.34 0.30
N GLU A 5 -21.30 22.11 1.30
CA GLU A 5 -19.87 22.18 1.65
C GLU A 5 -19.35 20.85 2.19
N SER A 6 -20.18 20.11 2.95
CA SER A 6 -19.79 18.79 3.49
C SER A 6 -19.66 17.71 2.41
N THR A 7 -20.46 17.79 1.34
CA THR A 7 -20.36 16.84 0.22
C THR A 7 -19.18 17.15 -0.70
N GLU A 8 -18.86 18.42 -0.90
CA GLU A 8 -17.68 18.86 -1.67
C GLU A 8 -16.39 18.46 -0.95
N SER A 9 -16.31 18.67 0.36
CA SER A 9 -15.18 18.22 1.17
C SER A 9 -14.98 16.70 1.17
N LEU A 10 -16.06 15.91 1.04
CA LEU A 10 -15.95 14.44 0.99
C LEU A 10 -15.39 13.97 -0.36
N LYS A 11 -15.80 14.61 -1.46
CA LYS A 11 -15.25 14.32 -2.80
C LYS A 11 -13.76 14.60 -2.89
N ASP A 12 -13.31 15.70 -2.31
CA ASP A 12 -11.87 16.05 -2.27
C ASP A 12 -11.05 14.99 -1.52
N VAL A 13 -11.59 14.48 -0.40
CA VAL A 13 -10.97 13.37 0.35
C VAL A 13 -10.93 12.10 -0.49
N GLN A 14 -12.00 11.78 -1.22
CA GLN A 14 -12.07 10.60 -2.07
C GLN A 14 -11.07 10.63 -3.24
N GLU A 15 -10.95 11.78 -3.91
CA GLU A 15 -9.96 11.98 -4.98
C GLU A 15 -8.53 11.88 -4.43
N THR A 16 -8.28 12.48 -3.26
CA THR A 16 -6.98 12.40 -2.59
C THR A 16 -6.61 10.97 -2.23
N VAL A 17 -7.53 10.20 -1.61
CA VAL A 17 -7.29 8.79 -1.27
C VAL A 17 -7.03 7.96 -2.53
N SER A 18 -7.77 8.20 -3.61
CA SER A 18 -7.57 7.50 -4.87
C SER A 18 -6.20 7.80 -5.49
N SER A 19 -5.76 9.06 -5.45
CA SER A 19 -4.42 9.46 -5.91
C SER A 19 -3.33 8.77 -5.08
N VAL A 20 -3.42 8.85 -3.74
CA VAL A 20 -2.46 8.22 -2.83
C VAL A 20 -2.41 6.70 -3.04
N TYR A 21 -3.55 6.06 -3.28
CA TYR A 21 -3.61 4.64 -3.61
C TYR A 21 -2.78 4.32 -4.86
N HIS A 22 -3.02 5.02 -5.97
CA HIS A 22 -2.29 4.79 -7.21
C HIS A 22 -0.79 5.08 -7.07
N ASP A 23 -0.45 6.18 -6.39
CA ASP A 23 0.93 6.63 -6.20
C ASP A 23 1.75 5.67 -5.32
N LEU A 24 1.12 5.02 -4.35
CA LEU A 24 1.79 4.07 -3.45
C LEU A 24 1.74 2.62 -3.92
N ASN A 25 0.68 2.20 -4.63
CA ASN A 25 0.54 0.81 -5.03
C ASN A 25 1.64 0.36 -6.02
N ASN A 26 2.05 1.24 -6.93
CA ASN A 26 3.13 0.96 -7.88
C ASN A 26 4.51 0.77 -7.20
N PRO A 27 5.01 1.72 -6.38
CA PRO A 27 6.27 1.51 -5.67
C PRO A 27 6.21 0.35 -4.68
N LEU A 28 5.08 0.08 -4.02
CA LEU A 28 4.94 -1.11 -3.17
C LEU A 28 5.06 -2.43 -3.95
N SER A 29 4.49 -2.49 -5.14
CA SER A 29 4.64 -3.64 -6.05
C SER A 29 6.10 -3.86 -6.44
N ILE A 30 6.83 -2.77 -6.74
CA ILE A 30 8.26 -2.82 -7.08
C ILE A 30 9.09 -3.29 -5.88
N VAL A 31 8.86 -2.72 -4.69
CA VAL A 31 9.59 -3.08 -3.46
C VAL A 31 9.34 -4.55 -3.10
N SER A 32 8.09 -5.01 -3.15
CA SER A 32 7.74 -6.40 -2.87
C SER A 32 8.39 -7.37 -3.88
N GLY A 33 8.33 -7.06 -5.17
CA GLY A 33 8.98 -7.87 -6.21
C GLY A 33 10.50 -7.93 -6.06
N ASN A 34 11.14 -6.81 -5.73
CA ASN A 34 12.59 -6.77 -5.47
C ASN A 34 12.95 -7.57 -4.21
N ALA A 35 12.16 -7.49 -3.14
CA ALA A 35 12.38 -8.27 -1.93
C ALA A 35 12.27 -9.77 -2.19
N GLN A 36 11.26 -10.18 -2.96
CA GLN A 36 11.12 -11.57 -3.41
C GLN A 36 12.35 -12.02 -4.23
N PHE A 37 12.80 -11.20 -5.18
CA PHE A 37 13.98 -11.50 -6.00
C PHE A 37 15.26 -11.63 -5.14
N LEU A 38 15.43 -10.77 -4.13
CA LEU A 38 16.55 -10.86 -3.19
C LEU A 38 16.51 -12.14 -2.37
N LEU A 39 15.33 -12.60 -1.94
CA LEU A 39 15.17 -13.88 -1.25
C LEU A 39 15.52 -15.07 -2.15
N GLU A 40 15.12 -15.03 -3.42
CA GLU A 40 15.45 -16.08 -4.40
C GLU A 40 16.96 -16.14 -4.66
N ILE A 41 17.61 -15.01 -4.91
CA ILE A 41 19.06 -14.93 -5.08
C ILE A 41 19.79 -15.35 -3.81
N GLY A 42 19.33 -14.88 -2.64
CA GLY A 42 19.96 -15.20 -1.36
C GLY A 42 20.00 -16.70 -1.11
N ARG A 43 18.91 -17.41 -1.43
CA ARG A 43 18.84 -18.88 -1.34
C ARG A 43 19.72 -19.57 -2.40
N GLU A 44 19.73 -19.08 -3.64
CA GLU A 44 20.53 -19.67 -4.72
C GLU A 44 22.04 -19.52 -4.47
N LYS A 45 22.45 -18.39 -3.88
CA LYS A 45 23.86 -18.05 -3.62
C LYS A 45 24.33 -18.44 -2.22
N ASP A 46 23.49 -19.09 -1.42
CA ASP A 46 23.78 -19.47 -0.03
C ASP A 46 24.27 -18.27 0.80
N LEU A 47 23.58 -17.14 0.67
CA LEU A 47 23.85 -15.95 1.47
C LEU A 47 23.43 -16.16 2.93
N ASP A 48 24.04 -15.40 3.83
CA ASP A 48 23.81 -15.57 5.25
C ASP A 48 22.37 -15.25 5.70
N ASP A 49 22.03 -15.78 6.87
CA ASP A 49 20.70 -15.61 7.49
C ASP A 49 20.35 -14.13 7.72
N GLN A 50 21.35 -13.27 7.92
CA GLN A 50 21.13 -11.84 8.15
C GLN A 50 20.63 -11.16 6.87
N PHE A 51 21.20 -11.51 5.72
CA PHE A 51 20.74 -11.06 4.42
C PHE A 51 19.32 -11.54 4.13
N LEU A 52 19.03 -12.83 4.35
CA LEU A 52 17.71 -13.41 4.13
C LEU A 52 16.64 -12.76 5.04
N SER A 53 16.96 -12.57 6.33
CA SER A 53 16.09 -11.88 7.27
C SER A 53 15.79 -10.46 6.83
N SER A 54 16.80 -9.72 6.36
CA SER A 54 16.61 -8.33 5.91
C SER A 54 15.72 -8.25 4.67
N ALA A 55 15.89 -9.15 3.71
CA ALA A 55 15.03 -9.21 2.53
C ALA A 55 13.59 -9.59 2.89
N GLN A 56 13.41 -10.50 3.85
CA GLN A 56 12.09 -10.87 4.36
C GLN A 56 11.40 -9.73 5.11
N ASP A 57 12.13 -8.97 5.93
CA ASP A 57 11.61 -7.79 6.62
C ASP A 57 11.09 -6.73 5.62
N ILE A 58 11.81 -6.52 4.51
CA ILE A 58 11.38 -5.60 3.45
C ILE A 58 10.08 -6.10 2.80
N GLN A 59 9.99 -7.40 2.52
CA GLN A 59 8.79 -7.99 1.92
C GLN A 59 7.57 -7.85 2.85
N GLU A 60 7.75 -8.16 4.14
CA GLU A 60 6.69 -8.03 5.13
C GLU A 60 6.25 -6.58 5.33
N ALA A 61 7.20 -5.63 5.37
CA ALA A 61 6.88 -4.22 5.49
C ALA A 61 6.06 -3.72 4.28
N ALA A 62 6.47 -4.08 3.07
CA ALA A 62 5.74 -3.74 1.85
C ALA A 62 4.31 -4.31 1.87
N GLN A 63 4.14 -5.56 2.33
CA GLN A 63 2.81 -6.17 2.46
C GLN A 63 1.94 -5.44 3.48
N ARG A 64 2.46 -5.11 4.67
CA ARG A 64 1.71 -4.37 5.70
C ARG A 64 1.27 -2.99 5.21
N MET A 65 2.10 -2.32 4.42
CA MET A 65 1.76 -1.05 3.79
C MET A 65 0.64 -1.21 2.75
N ALA A 66 0.71 -2.25 1.91
CA ALA A 66 -0.34 -2.54 0.93
C ALA A 66 -1.69 -2.87 1.62
N ASP A 67 -1.66 -3.65 2.70
CA ASP A 67 -2.86 -3.99 3.46
C ASP A 67 -3.49 -2.73 4.10
N SER A 68 -2.67 -1.83 4.64
CA SER A 68 -3.13 -0.56 5.22
C SER A 68 -3.75 0.34 4.15
N LEU A 69 -3.16 0.35 2.94
CA LEU A 69 -3.66 1.12 1.80
C LEU A 69 -5.00 0.56 1.29
N HIS A 70 -5.15 -0.77 1.25
CA HIS A 70 -6.42 -1.42 0.94
C HIS A 70 -7.51 -1.10 1.97
N GLN A 71 -7.17 -1.07 3.26
CA GLN A 71 -8.11 -0.66 4.31
C GLN A 71 -8.59 0.79 4.09
N LEU A 72 -7.68 1.70 3.71
CA LEU A 72 -8.03 3.08 3.41
C LEU A 72 -8.99 3.19 2.22
N THR A 73 -8.76 2.43 1.15
CA THR A 73 -9.66 2.39 -0.01
C THR A 73 -11.04 1.83 0.36
N ARG A 74 -11.10 0.79 1.19
CA ARG A 74 -12.38 0.26 1.68
C ARG A 74 -13.16 1.28 2.51
N LEU A 75 -12.48 2.02 3.40
CA LEU A 75 -13.12 3.10 4.14
C LEU A 75 -13.65 4.20 3.21
N LYS A 76 -12.92 4.49 2.13
CA LYS A 76 -13.36 5.44 1.09
C LYS A 76 -14.64 4.96 0.38
N GLU A 77 -14.72 3.67 0.02
CA GLU A 77 -15.92 3.05 -0.57
C GLU A 77 -17.11 3.05 0.40
N GLU A 78 -16.91 2.71 1.67
CA GLU A 78 -17.95 2.73 2.71
C GLU A 78 -18.51 4.13 2.98
N LEU A 79 -17.72 5.18 2.71
CA LEU A 79 -18.17 6.57 2.77
C LEU A 79 -18.94 7.00 1.52
N GLU A 80 -18.68 6.38 0.35
CA GLU A 80 -19.45 6.62 -0.89
C GLU A 80 -20.88 6.09 -0.76
N ASP A 81 -21.07 4.93 -0.11
CA ASP A 81 -22.39 4.29 0.05
C ASP A 81 -23.33 5.01 1.03
N GLN A 82 -22.84 5.99 1.80
CA GLN A 82 -23.61 6.72 2.82
C GLN A 82 -24.12 8.10 2.36
N VAL A 83 -23.80 8.52 1.13
CA VAL A 83 -24.14 9.86 0.57
C VAL A 83 -25.24 9.79 -0.47
#